data_AF-A0A3B9KEI2-F1
#
_entry.id   AF-A0A3B9KEI2-F1
#
_cell.length_a   1.000
_cell.length_b   1.000
_cell.length_c   1.000
_cell.angle_alpha   90.00
_cell.angle_beta   90.00
_cell.angle_gamma   90.00
#
_symmetry.space_group_name_H-M   'P 1'
#
loop_
_entity.id
_entity.type
_entity.pdbx_description
1 polymer ?
#
loop_
_entity_poly.entity_id
_entity_poly.type
_entity_poly.pdbx_seq_one_letter_code
_entity_poly.pdbx_strand_id
1 'polypeptide(L)' 'MAAKEALLNVIGAARDGGTAVLLVSDDLEDLRICTRLLVMVKGRLVKEYRQPPWGRHELIAAVEGLELASARGESE' A
#
# COMPACT_ATOMS: atom_id res chain seq x y z
N MET A 1 -21.75 2.32 -4.16
CA MET A 1 -20.48 2.65 -3.48
C MET A 1 -20.77 3.69 -2.41
N ALA A 2 -21.11 3.27 -1.20
CA ALA A 2 -21.38 4.19 -0.08
C ALA A 2 -20.91 3.57 1.24
N ALA A 3 -21.15 2.27 1.43
CA ALA A 3 -20.68 1.55 2.61
C ALA A 3 -19.14 1.54 2.75
N LYS A 4 -18.42 1.33 1.64
CA LYS A 4 -16.96 1.33 1.60
C LYS A 4 -16.36 2.69 1.99
N GLU A 5 -16.86 3.77 1.38
CA GLU A 5 -16.41 5.13 1.69
C GLU A 5 -16.72 5.51 3.14
N ALA A 6 -17.91 5.14 3.64
CA ALA A 6 -18.25 5.33 5.04
C ALA A 6 -17.27 4.61 5.98
N LEU A 7 -16.88 3.38 5.65
CA LEU A 7 -15.89 2.62 6.41
C LEU A 7 -14.51 3.30 6.37
N LEU A 8 -14.03 3.71 5.19
CA LEU A 8 -12.74 4.40 5.04
C LEU A 8 -12.71 5.73 5.81
N ASN A 9 -13.84 6.45 5.86
CA ASN A 9 -13.97 7.66 6.66
C ASN A 9 -13.87 7.37 8.17
N VAL A 10 -14.55 6.33 8.66
CA VAL A 10 -14.45 5.90 10.08
C VAL A 10 -13.02 5.48 10.42
N ILE A 11 -12.37 4.73 9.53
CA ILE A 11 -10.97 4.32 9.69
C ILE A 11 -10.04 5.53 9.75
N GLY A 12 -10.22 6.50 8.85
CA GLY A 12 -9.45 7.74 8.83
C GLY A 12 -9.63 8.54 10.13
N ALA A 13 -10.86 8.69 10.60
CA ALA A 13 -11.15 9.38 11.86
C ALA A 13 -10.52 8.67 13.07
N ALA A 14 -10.55 7.34 13.12
CA ALA A 14 -9.92 6.57 14.19
C ALA A 14 -8.39 6.76 14.21
N ARG A 15 -7.75 6.71 13.03
CA ARG A 15 -6.32 7.01 12.87
C ARG A 15 -5.99 8.42 13.36
N ASP A 16 -6.76 9.42 12.94
CA ASP A 16 -6.53 10.83 13.31
C ASP A 16 -6.76 11.07 14.81
N GLY A 17 -7.60 10.25 15.44
CA GLY A 17 -7.75 10.17 16.90
C GLY A 17 -6.62 9.45 17.64
N GLY A 18 -5.56 9.00 16.95
CA GLY A 18 -4.40 8.33 17.54
C GLY A 18 -4.50 6.81 17.63
N THR A 19 -5.55 6.20 17.06
CA THR A 19 -5.67 4.72 17.02
C THR A 19 -4.75 4.15 15.95
N ALA A 20 -3.98 3.11 16.29
CA ALA A 20 -3.21 2.36 15.29
C ALA A 20 -4.15 1.54 14.38
N VAL A 21 -4.00 1.69 13.07
CA VAL A 21 -4.82 1.03 12.05
C VAL A 21 -3.92 0.23 11.11
N LEU A 22 -4.27 -1.03 10.86
CA LEU A 22 -3.73 -1.82 9.76
C LEU A 22 -4.83 -2.06 8.71
N LEU A 23 -4.70 -1.40 7.57
CA LEU A 23 -5.58 -1.62 6.41
C LEU A 23 -4.88 -2.54 5.42
N VAL A 24 -5.58 -3.59 4.99
CA VAL A 24 -5.15 -4.48 3.91
C VAL A 24 -6.15 -4.30 2.77
N SER A 25 -5.67 -3.85 1.61
CA SER A 25 -6.47 -3.70 0.40
C SER A 25 -5.59 -3.91 -0.83
N ASP A 26 -6.16 -4.49 -1.87
CA ASP A 26 -5.62 -4.58 -3.22
C ASP A 26 -6.10 -3.42 -4.11
N ASP A 27 -7.07 -2.63 -3.65
CA ASP A 27 -7.54 -1.42 -4.32
C ASP A 27 -6.65 -0.21 -3.96
N LEU A 28 -5.94 0.31 -4.95
CA LEU A 28 -5.04 1.45 -4.79
C LEU A 28 -5.73 2.71 -4.26
N GLU A 29 -7.02 2.87 -4.53
CA GLU A 29 -7.78 4.03 -4.08
C GLU A 29 -7.94 4.05 -2.56
N ASP A 30 -8.06 2.88 -1.95
CA ASP A 30 -8.20 2.73 -0.49
C ASP A 30 -6.90 3.06 0.22
N LEU A 31 -5.78 2.72 -0.42
CA LEU A 31 -4.44 2.93 0.14
C LEU A 31 -4.09 4.41 0.28
N ARG A 32 -4.82 5.32 -0.36
CA ARG A 32 -4.58 6.77 -0.26
C ARG A 32 -4.74 7.34 1.15
N ILE A 33 -5.52 6.69 2.01
CA ILE A 33 -5.67 7.11 3.42
C ILE A 33 -4.53 6.61 4.32
N CYS A 34 -3.69 5.70 3.83
CA CYS A 34 -2.56 5.21 4.62
C CYS A 34 -1.48 6.30 4.76
N THR A 35 -0.65 6.17 5.79
CA THR A 35 0.54 7.02 6.01
C THR A 35 1.85 6.29 5.71
N ARG A 36 1.80 4.96 5.64
CA ARG A 36 2.88 4.04 5.27
C ARG A 36 2.27 2.87 4.51
N LEU A 37 2.96 2.40 3.48
CA LEU A 37 2.54 1.22 2.70
C LEU A 37 3.61 0.14 2.72
N LEU A 38 3.16 -1.10 2.82
CA LEU A 38 3.98 -2.30 2.70
C LEU A 38 3.37 -3.16 1.60
N VAL A 39 4.19 -3.53 0.61
CA VAL A 39 3.75 -4.40 -0.49
C VAL A 39 4.21 -5.81 -0.20
N MET A 40 3.28 -6.76 -0.20
CA MET A 40 3.55 -8.17 0.01
C MET A 40 3.21 -8.97 -1.24
N VAL A 41 4.17 -9.76 -1.72
CA VAL A 41 4.01 -10.66 -2.88
C VAL A 41 4.47 -12.05 -2.46
N LYS A 42 3.62 -13.07 -2.66
CA LYS A 42 3.90 -14.47 -2.30
C LYS A 42 4.42 -14.65 -0.86
N GLY A 43 3.79 -13.94 0.09
CA GLY A 43 4.13 -14.02 1.52
C GLY A 43 5.42 -13.31 1.93
N ARG A 44 6.03 -12.50 1.04
CA ARG A 44 7.24 -11.72 1.34
C ARG A 44 6.99 -10.24 1.16
N LEU A 45 7.52 -9.42 2.07
CA LEU A 45 7.56 -7.97 1.89
C LEU A 45 8.58 -7.64 0.80
N VAL A 46 8.13 -6.96 -0.25
CA VAL A 46 8.97 -6.62 -1.41
C VAL A 46 9.27 -5.14 -1.51
N LYS A 47 8.44 -4.29 -0.88
CA LYS A 47 8.62 -2.83 -0.89
C LYS A 47 7.97 -2.17 0.32
N GLU A 48 8.59 -1.08 0.77
CA GLU A 48 8.06 -0.22 1.82
C GLU A 48 8.07 1.24 1.35
N TYR A 49 6.92 1.91 1.47
CA TYR A 49 6.77 3.34 1.27
C TYR A 49 6.52 4.00 2.62
N ARG A 50 7.41 4.90 3.04
CA ARG A 50 7.35 5.53 4.37
C ARG A 50 6.53 6.81 4.41
N GLN A 51 6.27 7.43 3.26
CA GLN A 51 5.54 8.68 3.18
C GLN A 51 4.81 8.83 1.83
N PRO A 52 3.57 9.35 1.82
CA PRO A 52 2.84 9.67 0.59
C PRO A 52 3.49 10.86 -0.15
N PRO A 53 3.17 11.06 -1.45
CA PRO A 53 2.18 10.35 -2.25
C PRO A 53 2.66 8.99 -2.78
N TRP A 54 1.71 8.07 -2.97
CA TRP A 54 1.97 6.76 -3.59
C TRP A 54 1.97 6.90 -5.10
N GLY A 55 3.12 6.71 -5.74
CA GLY A 55 3.20 6.71 -7.20
C GLY A 55 2.40 5.55 -7.78
N ARG A 56 1.32 5.82 -8.53
CA ARG A 56 0.44 4.78 -9.10
C ARG A 56 1.22 3.71 -9.89
N HIS A 57 2.05 4.14 -10.83
CA HIS A 57 2.82 3.24 -11.68
C HIS A 57 3.78 2.37 -10.86
N GLU A 58 4.47 2.98 -9.89
CA GLU A 58 5.43 2.30 -9.03
C GLU A 58 4.73 1.29 -8.11
N LEU A 59 3.56 1.65 -7.58
CA LEU A 59 2.78 0.77 -6.72
C LEU A 59 2.23 -0.43 -7.49
N ILE A 60 1.72 -0.21 -8.71
CA ILE A 60 1.29 -1.31 -9.60
C ILE A 60 2.48 -2.22 -9.89
N ALA A 61 3.62 -1.67 -10.29
CA ALA A 61 4.83 -2.47 -10.56
C ALA A 61 5.28 -3.29 -9.34
N ALA A 62 5.19 -2.72 -8.14
CA ALA A 62 5.52 -3.42 -6.89
C ALA A 62 4.54 -4.55 -6.59
N VAL A 63 3.23 -4.34 -6.76
CA VAL A 63 2.18 -5.33 -6.50
C VAL A 63 2.23 -6.48 -7.50
N GLU A 64 2.51 -6.19 -8.77
CA GLU A 64 2.75 -7.18 -9.82
C GLU A 64 4.08 -7.95 -9.64
N GLY A 65 4.92 -7.51 -8.68
CA GLY A 65 6.22 -8.12 -8.41
C GLY A 65 7.27 -7.85 -9.48
N LEU A 66 7.08 -6.82 -10.31
CA LEU A 66 7.98 -6.48 -11.42
C LEU A 66 9.31 -5.88 -10.93
N GLU A 67 9.37 -5.25 -9.76
CA GLU A 67 10.65 -4.78 -9.19
C GLU A 67 11.57 -5.90 -8.69
N LEU A 68 11.03 -7.09 -8.39
CA LEU A 68 11.85 -8.26 -8.06
C LEU A 68 12.66 -8.78 -9.27
N ALA A 69 12.32 -8.36 -10.49
CA ALA A 69 13.07 -8.70 -11.69
C ALA A 69 14.33 -7.83 -11.85
N SER A 70 14.31 -6.59 -11.36
CA SER A 70 15.45 -5.67 -11.42
C SER A 70 16.60 -6.10 -10.49
N ALA A 71 16.28 -6.56 -9.27
CA ALA A 71 17.28 -7.01 -8.31
C ALA A 71 17.91 -8.39 -8.60
N ARG A 72 17.52 -9.07 -9.69
CA ARG A 72 18.15 -10.33 -10.15
C ARG A 72 19.04 -10.14 -11.38
N GLY A 73 19.26 -8.90 -11.82
CA GLY A 73 20.04 -8.55 -13.02
C GLY A 73 21.43 -7.95 -12.74
N GLU A 74 21.88 -7.87 -11.49
CA GLU A 74 23.26 -7.44 -11.15
C GLU A 74 24.02 -8.62 -10.53
N SER A 75 24.23 -9.65 -11.33
CA SER A 75 25.22 -10.71 -11.11
C SER A 75 25.53 -11.34 -12.47
N GLU A 76 26.13 -10.56 -13.36
CA GLU A 76 26.98 -11.08 -14.45
C GLU A 76 28.18 -10.14 -14.64
#